data_AF-A0A1W6L2Q6-F1
#
_entry.id   AF-A0A1W6L2Q6-F1
#
_cell.length_a   1.000
_cell.length_b   1.000
_cell.length_c   1.000
_cell.angle_alpha   90.00
_cell.angle_beta   90.00
_cell.angle_gamma   90.00
#
_symmetry.space_group_name_H-M   'P 1'
#
loop_
_entity.id
_entity.type
_entity.pdbx_description
1 polymer ?
#
loop_
_entity_poly.entity_id
_entity_poly.type
_entity_poly.pdbx_seq_one_letter_code
_entity_poly.pdbx_strand_id
1 'polypeptide(L)'
;MDRLLSTAVCGAGMAAGLWLDTRDVPLDVLAAWCGDPDSPWQAALRHGVAMPASHLLMVVAAWLVPHGPGLRAAVRTAHAAAMLLGMAAVGLLAPALARHTGMTDAHALVATMFTGMAAAAWLLPPGRPQPSAAVVGNPAASPSRR
;
A
#
# COMPACT_ATOMS: atom_id res chain seq x y z
N MET A 1 15.80 -7.20 -2.25
CA MET A 1 14.68 -8.05 -2.70
C MET A 1 13.35 -7.65 -2.05
N ASP A 2 13.35 -7.30 -0.76
CA ASP A 2 12.10 -7.09 0.01
C ASP A 2 11.22 -5.90 -0.44
N ARG A 3 11.82 -4.81 -0.94
CA ARG A 3 11.04 -3.63 -1.40
C ARG A 3 10.22 -3.90 -2.66
N LEU A 4 10.82 -4.58 -3.65
CA LEU A 4 10.13 -4.93 -4.90
C LEU A 4 8.97 -5.87 -4.64
N LEU A 5 9.14 -6.84 -3.73
CA LEU A 5 8.07 -7.74 -3.31
C LEU A 5 6.94 -6.96 -2.62
N SER A 6 7.27 -6.05 -1.70
CA SER A 6 6.28 -5.19 -1.02
C SER A 6 5.48 -4.35 -2.03
N THR A 7 6.17 -3.66 -2.94
CA THR A 7 5.51 -2.88 -4.00
C THR A 7 4.64 -3.76 -4.90
N ALA A 8 5.09 -4.97 -5.24
CA ALA A 8 4.32 -5.90 -6.08
C ALA A 8 3.05 -6.40 -5.36
N VAL A 9 3.16 -6.81 -4.09
CA VAL A 9 2.03 -7.28 -3.29
C VAL A 9 0.99 -6.17 -3.07
N CYS A 10 1.45 -4.98 -2.69
CA CYS A 10 0.57 -3.82 -2.53
C CYS A 10 -0.04 -3.39 -3.86
N GLY A 11 0.74 -3.41 -4.94
CA GLY A 11 0.27 -3.13 -6.31
C GLY A 11 -0.82 -4.09 -6.77
N ALA A 12 -0.64 -5.38 -6.52
CA ALA A 12 -1.63 -6.41 -6.83
C ALA A 12 -2.91 -6.22 -6.00
N GLY A 13 -2.79 -5.95 -4.70
CA GLY A 13 -3.94 -5.68 -3.82
C GLY A 13 -4.74 -4.45 -4.27
N MET A 14 -4.05 -3.37 -4.63
CA MET A 14 -4.67 -2.16 -5.19
C MET A 14 -5.38 -2.46 -6.51
N ALA A 15 -4.71 -3.13 -7.46
CA ALA A 15 -5.30 -3.42 -8.76
C ALA A 15 -6.55 -4.32 -8.63
N ALA A 16 -6.50 -5.33 -7.77
CA ALA A 16 -7.63 -6.21 -7.50
C ALA A 16 -8.79 -5.46 -6.83
N GLY A 17 -8.50 -4.59 -5.86
CA GLY A 17 -9.53 -3.78 -5.21
C GLY A 17 -10.14 -2.74 -6.13
N LEU A 18 -9.33 -2.08 -6.95
CA LEU A 18 -9.80 -1.14 -7.96
C LEU A 18 -10.70 -1.84 -8.97
N TRP A 19 -10.31 -3.03 -9.44
CA TRP A 19 -11.14 -3.84 -10.32
C TRP A 19 -12.49 -4.18 -9.68
N LEU A 20 -12.51 -4.58 -8.40
CA LEU A 20 -13.74 -4.87 -7.67
C LEU A 20 -14.63 -3.63 -7.49
N ASP A 21 -14.06 -2.48 -7.11
CA ASP A 21 -14.81 -1.24 -6.89
C ASP A 21 -15.36 -0.68 -8.22
N THR A 22 -14.65 -0.90 -9.32
CA THR A 22 -15.01 -0.38 -10.66
C THR A 22 -15.85 -1.34 -11.51
N ARG A 23 -16.08 -2.58 -11.05
CA ARG A 23 -16.79 -3.60 -11.85
C ARG A 23 -18.23 -3.20 -12.18
N ASP A 24 -18.87 -2.46 -11.27
CA ASP A 24 -20.27 -2.02 -11.36
C ASP A 24 -20.39 -0.50 -11.58
N VAL A 25 -19.33 0.27 -11.25
CA VAL A 25 -19.30 1.73 -11.35
C VAL A 25 -18.05 2.16 -12.15
N PRO A 26 -18.20 2.78 -13.33
CA PRO A 26 -17.07 3.23 -14.13
C PRO A 26 -16.12 4.17 -13.36
N LEU A 27 -14.82 4.07 -13.66
CA LEU A 27 -13.75 4.79 -12.97
C LEU A 27 -13.90 6.32 -13.07
N ASP A 28 -14.42 6.82 -14.18
CA ASP A 28 -14.74 8.23 -14.42
C ASP A 28 -15.87 8.75 -13.51
N VAL A 29 -16.88 7.92 -13.25
CA VAL A 29 -17.95 8.25 -12.29
C VAL A 29 -17.38 8.33 -10.88
N LEU A 30 -16.54 7.38 -10.49
CA LEU A 30 -15.81 7.39 -9.22
C LEU A 30 -14.91 8.63 -9.07
N ALA A 31 -14.17 8.97 -10.13
CA ALA A 31 -13.30 10.15 -10.15
C ALA A 31 -14.09 11.46 -10.02
N ALA A 32 -15.23 11.59 -10.70
CA ALA A 32 -16.11 12.74 -10.58
C ALA A 32 -16.70 12.89 -9.17
N TRP A 33 -17.03 11.77 -8.52
CA TRP A 33 -17.57 11.78 -7.15
C TRP A 33 -16.53 12.09 -6.08
N CYS A 34 -15.29 11.63 -6.29
CA CYS A 34 -14.18 11.84 -5.37
C CYS A 34 -13.40 13.12 -5.64
N GLY A 35 -13.56 13.74 -6.82
CA GLY A 35 -12.73 14.84 -7.32
C GLY A 35 -13.14 16.24 -6.89
N ASP A 36 -13.93 16.39 -5.82
CA ASP A 36 -14.39 17.68 -5.30
C ASP A 36 -13.19 18.51 -4.77
N PRO A 37 -12.76 19.57 -5.50
CA PRO A 37 -11.55 20.30 -5.16
C PRO A 37 -11.76 21.28 -4.00
N ASP A 38 -13.01 21.65 -3.71
CA ASP A 38 -13.35 22.68 -2.72
C ASP A 38 -13.41 22.11 -1.30
N SER A 39 -13.51 20.78 -1.16
CA SER A 39 -13.55 20.11 0.14
C SER A 39 -12.70 18.84 0.17
N PRO A 40 -11.37 18.95 0.42
CA PRO A 40 -10.46 17.80 0.44
C PRO A 40 -10.87 16.74 1.49
N TRP A 41 -11.47 17.18 2.60
CA TRP A 41 -11.98 16.28 3.63
C TRP A 41 -13.20 15.49 3.18
N GLN A 42 -14.17 16.13 2.52
CA GLN A 42 -15.32 15.41 1.98
C GLN A 42 -14.93 14.49 0.82
N ALA A 43 -14.02 14.92 -0.03
CA ALA A 43 -13.43 14.10 -1.09
C ALA A 43 -12.81 12.81 -0.50
N ALA A 44 -12.01 12.92 0.56
CA ALA A 44 -11.41 11.77 1.24
C ALA A 44 -12.46 10.83 1.86
N LEU A 45 -13.51 11.37 2.49
CA LEU A 45 -14.59 10.55 3.06
C LEU A 45 -15.40 9.83 1.97
N ARG A 46 -15.77 10.54 0.89
CA ARG A 46 -16.48 9.94 -0.27
C ARG A 46 -15.62 8.85 -0.90
N HIS A 47 -14.32 9.07 -1.03
CA HIS A 47 -13.37 8.07 -1.53
C HIS A 47 -13.32 6.81 -0.65
N GLY A 48 -13.26 7.00 0.68
CA GLY A 48 -13.31 5.90 1.64
C GLY A 48 -14.56 5.03 1.50
N VAL A 49 -15.72 5.67 1.28
CA VAL A 49 -17.02 4.98 1.11
C VAL A 49 -17.16 4.36 -0.28
N ALA A 50 -16.64 5.00 -1.31
CA ALA A 50 -16.83 4.59 -2.70
C ALA A 50 -15.88 3.46 -3.13
N MET A 51 -14.76 3.27 -2.43
CA MET A 51 -13.74 2.29 -2.80
C MET A 51 -13.41 1.29 -1.68
N PRO A 52 -14.40 0.65 -1.04
CA PRO A 52 -14.16 -0.18 0.14
C PRO A 52 -13.29 -1.40 -0.16
N ALA A 53 -13.38 -1.99 -1.36
CA ALA A 53 -12.59 -3.17 -1.70
C ALA A 53 -11.10 -2.83 -1.85
N SER A 54 -10.77 -1.69 -2.49
CA SER A 54 -9.41 -1.16 -2.58
C SER A 54 -8.77 -0.97 -1.22
N HIS A 55 -9.49 -0.34 -0.28
CA HIS A 55 -8.99 -0.13 1.08
C HIS A 55 -8.76 -1.46 1.81
N LEU A 56 -9.73 -2.38 1.76
CA LEU A 56 -9.63 -3.68 2.43
C LEU A 56 -8.46 -4.52 1.88
N LEU A 57 -8.34 -4.63 0.56
CA LEU A 57 -7.30 -5.42 -0.07
C LEU A 57 -5.91 -4.80 0.11
N MET A 58 -5.81 -3.48 0.21
CA MET A 58 -4.54 -2.84 0.60
C MET A 58 -4.16 -3.12 2.05
N VAL A 59 -5.12 -3.11 2.99
CA VAL A 59 -4.86 -3.52 4.36
C VAL A 59 -4.39 -4.97 4.37
N VAL A 60 -5.10 -5.88 3.69
CA VAL A 60 -4.67 -7.28 3.57
C VAL A 60 -3.27 -7.39 2.97
N ALA A 61 -2.97 -6.66 1.90
CA ALA A 61 -1.66 -6.64 1.26
C ALA A 61 -0.56 -6.17 2.24
N ALA A 62 -0.79 -5.09 2.99
CA ALA A 62 0.12 -4.59 4.02
C ALA A 62 0.42 -5.67 5.08
N TRP A 63 -0.57 -6.49 5.41
CA TRP A 63 -0.44 -7.60 6.36
C TRP A 63 0.22 -8.84 5.76
N LEU A 64 0.20 -9.01 4.44
CA LEU A 64 0.91 -10.09 3.76
C LEU A 64 2.39 -9.76 3.51
N VAL A 65 2.78 -8.48 3.51
CA VAL A 65 4.19 -8.09 3.39
C VAL A 65 4.99 -8.70 4.57
N PRO A 66 6.10 -9.41 4.29
CA PRO A 66 6.96 -9.94 5.34
C PRO A 66 7.57 -8.79 6.18
N HIS A 67 7.29 -8.82 7.48
CA HIS A 67 7.91 -7.92 8.44
C HIS A 67 8.76 -8.78 9.39
N GLY A 68 9.97 -8.33 9.71
CA GLY A 68 10.90 -9.05 10.57
C GLY A 68 10.28 -9.42 11.93
N PRO A 69 10.81 -10.44 12.63
CA PRO A 69 10.29 -10.86 13.92
C PRO A 69 10.37 -9.71 14.95
N GLY A 70 9.30 -9.51 15.72
CA GLY A 70 9.27 -8.54 16.85
C GLY A 70 8.54 -7.21 16.60
N LEU A 71 8.27 -6.83 15.35
CA LEU A 71 7.67 -5.53 14.98
C LEU A 71 6.29 -5.69 14.29
N ARG A 72 5.44 -6.58 14.80
CA ARG A 72 4.36 -7.16 13.96
C ARG A 72 3.14 -6.28 13.75
N ALA A 73 2.43 -5.85 14.80
CA ALA A 73 1.16 -5.16 14.59
C ALA A 73 1.34 -3.66 14.31
N ALA A 74 2.11 -2.95 15.13
CA ALA A 74 2.26 -1.49 15.02
C ALA A 74 2.86 -1.05 13.67
N VAL A 75 3.86 -1.77 13.14
CA VAL A 75 4.46 -1.44 11.84
C VAL A 75 3.51 -1.77 10.69
N ARG A 76 2.75 -2.86 10.77
CA ARG A 76 1.72 -3.19 9.76
C ARG A 76 0.60 -2.16 9.74
N THR A 77 0.16 -1.72 10.93
CA THR A 77 -0.84 -0.65 11.06
C THR A 77 -0.27 0.67 10.53
N ALA A 78 0.97 1.02 10.87
CA ALA A 78 1.65 2.20 10.33
C ALA A 78 1.82 2.12 8.82
N HIS A 79 2.06 0.93 8.26
CA HIS A 79 2.16 0.70 6.82
C HIS A 79 0.83 0.85 6.11
N ALA A 80 -0.23 0.22 6.62
CA ALA A 80 -1.58 0.43 6.13
C ALA A 80 -1.97 1.92 6.20
N ALA A 81 -1.73 2.57 7.34
CA ALA A 81 -2.03 3.99 7.52
C ALA A 81 -1.23 4.89 6.55
N ALA A 82 0.07 4.63 6.37
CA ALA A 82 0.90 5.39 5.44
C ALA A 82 0.43 5.23 3.99
N MET A 83 0.01 4.03 3.58
CA MET A 83 -0.54 3.83 2.23
C MET A 83 -1.90 4.53 2.06
N LEU A 84 -2.78 4.47 3.06
CA LEU A 84 -4.07 5.18 3.05
C LEU A 84 -3.88 6.69 2.96
N LEU A 85 -2.99 7.25 3.79
CA LEU A 85 -2.66 8.67 3.78
C LEU A 85 -1.98 9.09 2.48
N GLY A 86 -1.11 8.25 1.93
CA GLY A 86 -0.49 8.48 0.63
C GLY A 86 -1.51 8.59 -0.49
N MET A 87 -2.50 7.68 -0.53
CA MET A 87 -3.58 7.75 -1.53
C MET A 87 -4.43 9.01 -1.38
N ALA A 88 -4.82 9.36 -0.14
CA ALA A 88 -5.59 10.56 0.11
C ALA A 88 -4.81 11.83 -0.28
N ALA A 89 -3.56 11.96 0.17
CA ALA A 89 -2.74 13.14 -0.06
C ALA A 89 -2.40 13.35 -1.54
N VAL A 90 -2.04 12.29 -2.28
CA VAL A 90 -1.71 12.41 -3.70
C VAL A 90 -2.99 12.44 -4.56
N GLY A 91 -4.11 11.87 -4.09
CA GLY A 91 -5.43 12.04 -4.70
C GLY A 91 -5.84 13.51 -4.81
N LEU A 92 -5.50 14.35 -3.83
CA LEU A 92 -5.70 15.80 -3.89
C LEU A 92 -4.88 16.48 -5.01
N LEU A 93 -3.79 15.84 -5.45
CA LEU A 93 -2.95 16.34 -6.55
C LEU A 93 -3.45 15.87 -7.93
N ALA A 94 -4.42 14.95 -8.00
CA ALA A 94 -4.92 14.40 -9.25
C ALA A 94 -5.47 15.47 -10.21
N PRO A 95 -6.27 16.46 -9.77
CA PRO A 95 -6.76 17.52 -10.67
C PRO A 95 -5.62 18.39 -11.22
N ALA A 96 -4.60 18.66 -10.40
CA ALA A 96 -3.42 19.40 -10.86
C ALA A 96 -2.62 18.58 -11.88
N LEU A 97 -2.44 17.28 -11.64
CA LEU A 97 -1.76 16.37 -12.56
C LEU A 97 -2.51 16.24 -13.90
N ALA A 98 -3.84 16.09 -13.86
CA ALA A 98 -4.68 16.05 -15.06
C ALA A 98 -4.49 17.31 -15.93
N ARG A 99 -4.56 18.50 -15.30
CA ARG A 99 -4.35 19.78 -15.98
C ARG A 99 -2.96 19.91 -16.60
N HIS A 100 -1.91 19.46 -15.91
CA HIS A 100 -0.53 19.61 -16.39
C HIS A 100 -0.13 18.59 -17.46
N THR A 101 -0.74 17.41 -17.48
CA THR A 101 -0.35 16.31 -18.37
C THR A 101 -1.31 16.07 -19.51
N GLY A 102 -2.52 16.66 -19.47
CA GLY A 102 -3.59 16.37 -20.42
C GLY A 102 -4.21 14.98 -20.22
N MET A 103 -3.89 14.28 -19.13
CA MET A 103 -4.55 13.04 -18.74
C MET A 103 -6.01 13.31 -18.36
N THR A 104 -6.88 12.34 -18.61
CA THR A 104 -8.23 12.34 -18.02
C THR A 104 -8.12 12.26 -16.49
N ASP A 105 -9.08 12.83 -15.76
CA ASP A 105 -9.11 12.80 -14.29
C ASP A 105 -8.97 11.38 -13.71
N ALA A 106 -9.60 10.38 -14.34
CA ALA A 106 -9.48 8.98 -13.96
C ALA A 106 -8.04 8.44 -14.00
N HIS A 107 -7.33 8.68 -15.11
CA HIS A 107 -5.92 8.28 -15.25
C HIS A 107 -5.00 9.04 -14.29
N ALA A 108 -5.24 10.35 -14.11
CA ALA A 108 -4.48 11.15 -13.17
C ALA A 108 -4.67 10.64 -11.73
N LEU A 109 -5.90 10.28 -11.35
CA LEU A 109 -6.23 9.71 -10.04
C LEU A 109 -5.55 8.35 -9.81
N VAL A 110 -5.59 7.44 -10.79
CA VAL A 110 -4.89 6.15 -10.68
C VAL A 110 -3.38 6.35 -10.56
N ALA A 111 -2.80 7.25 -11.35
CA ALA A 111 -1.37 7.54 -11.33
C ALA A 111 -0.92 8.14 -9.98
N THR A 112 -1.69 9.07 -9.42
CA THR A 112 -1.39 9.66 -8.11
C THR A 112 -1.53 8.64 -6.98
N MET A 113 -2.57 7.81 -7.00
CA MET A 113 -2.74 6.73 -6.02
C MET A 113 -1.57 5.75 -6.04
N PHE A 114 -1.15 5.31 -7.23
CA PHE A 114 0.01 4.43 -7.37
C PHE A 114 1.29 5.08 -6.83
N THR A 115 1.48 6.37 -7.09
CA THR A 115 2.64 7.13 -6.62
C THR A 115 2.67 7.26 -5.09
N GLY A 116 1.54 7.60 -4.47
CA GLY A 116 1.43 7.70 -3.01
C GLY A 116 1.71 6.37 -2.32
N MET A 117 1.26 5.27 -2.92
CA MET A 117 1.47 3.93 -2.40
C MET A 117 2.94 3.48 -2.57
N ALA A 118 3.55 3.74 -3.73
CA ALA A 118 4.97 3.49 -3.95
C ALA A 118 5.85 4.27 -2.97
N ALA A 119 5.49 5.53 -2.68
CA ALA A 119 6.15 6.35 -1.67
C ALA A 119 6.00 5.76 -0.25
N ALA A 120 4.80 5.32 0.13
CA ALA A 120 4.55 4.67 1.42
C ALA A 120 5.31 3.34 1.60
N ALA A 121 5.42 2.54 0.53
CA ALA A 121 6.24 1.33 0.49
C ALA A 121 7.75 1.62 0.58
N TRP A 122 8.18 2.80 0.15
CA TRP A 122 9.56 3.27 0.27
C TRP A 122 9.91 3.83 1.64
N LEU A 123 8.97 4.52 2.30
CA LEU A 123 9.16 5.19 3.58
C LEU A 123 9.29 4.21 4.75
N LEU A 124 8.66 3.05 4.67
CA LEU A 124 8.71 2.06 5.74
C LEU A 124 9.77 1.00 5.47
N PRO A 125 10.74 0.80 6.38
CA PRO A 125 11.81 -0.15 6.15
C PRO A 125 11.23 -1.57 6.09
N PRO A 126 11.47 -2.33 5.01
CA PRO A 126 11.17 -3.76 5.03
C PRO A 126 12.00 -4.37 6.15
N GLY A 127 11.37 -5.18 7.01
CA GLY A 127 12.08 -5.81 8.10
C GLY A 127 13.21 -6.65 7.54
N ARG A 128 14.45 -6.41 7.98
CA ARG A 128 15.59 -7.19 7.51
C ARG A 128 15.34 -8.66 7.86
N PRO A 129 15.52 -9.59 6.91
CA PRO A 129 15.60 -11.00 7.26
C PRO A 129 16.76 -11.17 8.23
N GLN A 130 16.46 -11.55 9.47
CA GLN A 130 17.50 -11.90 10.43
C GLN A 130 18.10 -13.22 9.94
N PRO A 131 19.42 -13.33 9.73
CA PRO A 131 20.04 -14.62 9.43
C PRO A 131 19.63 -15.57 10.56
N SER A 132 19.00 -16.69 10.20
CA SER A 132 18.49 -17.66 11.17
C SER A 132 19.61 -17.99 12.17
N ALA A 133 19.34 -17.77 13.46
CA ALA A 133 20.20 -18.17 14.57
C ALA A 133 20.20 -19.71 14.74
N ALA A 134 20.25 -20.45 13.63
CA ALA A 134 20.19 -21.90 13.55
C ALA A 134 21.45 -22.44 12.87
N VAL A 135 22.64 -22.02 13.33
CA VAL A 135 23.92 -22.70 13.01
C VAL A 135 24.87 -22.82 14.21
N VAL A 136 24.69 -22.08 15.32
CA VAL A 136 25.56 -22.23 16.51
C VAL A 136 24.78 -22.80 17.68
N GLY A 137 24.21 -23.96 17.43
CA GLY A 137 23.69 -24.87 18.45
C GLY A 137 24.18 -26.27 18.14
N ASN A 138 25.50 -26.46 18.15
CA ASN A 138 26.07 -27.81 18.20
C ASN A 138 26.62 -28.08 19.61
N PRO A 139 25.79 -28.49 20.59
CA PRO A 139 26.27 -29.01 21.87
C PRO A 139 26.77 -30.47 21.78
N ALA A 140 26.92 -31.04 20.57
CA ALA A 140 27.25 -32.45 20.39
C ALA A 140 28.60 -32.65 19.68
N ALA A 141 29.70 -32.33 20.36
CA ALA A 141 31.03 -32.90 20.05
C ALA A 141 31.96 -32.85 21.27
N SER A 142 31.52 -33.41 22.40
CA SER A 142 32.45 -33.93 23.41
C SER A 142 32.32 -35.45 23.45
N PRO A 143 33.22 -36.19 22.81
CA PRO A 143 33.55 -37.53 23.26
C PRO A 143 34.87 -37.44 24.03
N SER A 144 34.76 -37.57 25.34
CA SER A 144 35.83 -38.13 26.15
C SER A 144 36.31 -39.44 25.52
N ARG A 145 37.58 -39.52 25.13
CA ARG A 145 38.29 -40.79 25.08
C ARG A 145 39.66 -40.61 25.71
N ARG A 146 39.95 -41.58 26.55
CA ARG A 146 41.12 -41.79 27.39
C ARG A 146 42.37 -41.98 26.56
#